data_AF-A0A4S2F9Q8-F1
#
_entry.id   AF-A0A4S2F9Q8-F1
#
_cell.length_a   1.000
_cell.length_b   1.000
_cell.length_c   1.000
_cell.angle_alpha   90.00
_cell.angle_beta   90.00
_cell.angle_gamma   90.00
#
_symmetry.space_group_name_H-M   'P 1'
#
loop_
_entity.id
_entity.type
_entity.pdbx_description
1 polymer ?
#
loop_
_entity_poly.entity_id
_entity_poly.type
_entity_poly.pdbx_seq_one_letter_code
_entity_poly.pdbx_strand_id
1 'polypeptide(L)'
;MSFSLSTVLYASVWGGIFSLCLLALLNQKKAYALMRPGLLVAFLAVIVLRFLLPVEFFFTQTIPLTFFLPDLYTFLRADLLLEQSVLEWLVVFWIAGVAVIGWIKMCRYRRGARCLEQIRNRSEEETLSKDDRRNFAGQDLQIVRSPWIQSPFTAGLKEARIYLPARTYEDEDLDWILRHESAHIRHRDLWKNIGLMGLTTLFWWYVPVYVLPKVLTLLEEMGADHAVLEQCGAVEKIRYAKFLVKESEKPQQRMMKTMPVSSFSTQSGWMMGKRLSYMLHEKKNMGLDMVLIGFFSMLIFFGFFFVLEPDYSNSEQTQEMMEGTFGADDLQEAKTITVQPDGTVEFVLKDGSQLVMPSLAFARQICPDLKIE
;
A
#
# COMPACT_ATOMS: atom_id res chain seq x y z
N MET A 1 21.25 -0.18 -13.23
CA MET A 1 20.07 0.32 -12.51
C MET A 1 20.47 1.65 -11.90
N SER A 2 20.02 2.74 -12.49
CA SER A 2 20.18 4.10 -12.00
C SER A 2 19.03 4.41 -11.04
N PHE A 3 19.34 4.93 -9.86
CA PHE A 3 18.38 5.61 -9.01
C PHE A 3 18.65 7.10 -9.18
N SER A 4 17.74 7.81 -9.84
CA SER A 4 17.82 9.24 -10.06
C SER A 4 16.60 9.93 -9.42
N LEU A 5 16.68 11.24 -9.22
CA LEU A 5 15.52 12.01 -8.77
C LEU A 5 14.36 11.93 -9.78
N SER A 6 14.67 11.70 -11.08
CA SER A 6 13.68 11.50 -12.15
C SER A 6 12.83 10.27 -11.92
N THR A 7 13.43 9.15 -11.53
CA THR A 7 12.66 7.93 -11.29
C THR A 7 11.67 8.08 -10.14
N VAL A 8 12.07 8.77 -9.08
CA VAL A 8 11.24 8.97 -7.88
C VAL A 8 10.07 9.91 -8.19
N LEU A 9 10.33 11.05 -8.84
CA LEU A 9 9.28 12.00 -9.22
C LEU A 9 8.33 11.39 -10.25
N TYR A 10 8.86 10.68 -11.24
CA TYR A 10 8.09 9.98 -12.24
C TYR A 10 7.21 8.88 -11.64
N ALA A 11 7.76 8.06 -10.74
CA ALA A 11 7.00 7.06 -9.99
C ALA A 11 5.89 7.71 -9.16
N SER A 12 6.13 8.92 -8.63
CA SER A 12 5.13 9.69 -7.88
C SER A 12 4.00 10.23 -8.77
N VAL A 13 4.31 10.71 -9.98
CA VAL A 13 3.31 11.17 -10.95
C VAL A 13 2.41 10.01 -11.39
N TRP A 14 2.99 8.90 -11.83
CA TRP A 14 2.19 7.72 -12.23
C TRP A 14 1.45 7.09 -11.07
N GLY A 15 2.10 7.04 -9.90
CA GLY A 15 1.45 6.68 -8.65
C GLY A 15 0.20 7.52 -8.44
N GLY A 16 0.30 8.86 -8.54
CA GLY A 16 -0.81 9.80 -8.46
C GLY A 16 -1.91 9.57 -9.50
N ILE A 17 -1.56 9.33 -10.77
CA ILE A 17 -2.54 9.00 -11.83
C ILE A 17 -3.29 7.72 -11.48
N PHE A 18 -2.59 6.65 -11.11
CA PHE A 18 -3.21 5.39 -10.69
C PHE A 18 -4.12 5.58 -9.48
N SER A 19 -3.70 6.44 -8.55
CA SER A 19 -4.45 6.80 -7.35
C SER A 19 -5.76 7.49 -7.68
N LEU A 20 -5.74 8.45 -8.62
CA LEU A 20 -6.93 9.15 -9.07
C LEU A 20 -7.89 8.23 -9.80
N CYS A 21 -7.38 7.37 -10.70
CA CYS A 21 -8.19 6.35 -11.36
C CYS A 21 -8.84 5.40 -10.34
N LEU A 22 -8.07 4.97 -9.33
CA LEU A 22 -8.56 4.12 -8.26
C LEU A 22 -9.61 4.82 -7.40
N LEU A 23 -9.39 6.07 -7.00
CA LEU A 23 -10.36 6.87 -6.24
C LEU A 23 -11.64 7.08 -7.04
N ALA A 24 -11.54 7.35 -8.35
CA ALA A 24 -12.69 7.46 -9.23
C ALA A 24 -13.49 6.13 -9.27
N LEU A 25 -12.79 5.00 -9.39
CA LEU A 25 -13.40 3.67 -9.34
C LEU A 25 -14.09 3.39 -8.00
N LEU A 26 -13.45 3.76 -6.89
CA LEU A 26 -14.00 3.59 -5.54
C LEU A 26 -15.20 4.50 -5.28
N ASN A 27 -15.24 5.68 -5.89
CA ASN A 27 -16.38 6.60 -5.79
C ASN A 27 -17.60 6.11 -6.60
N GLN A 28 -17.36 5.28 -7.63
CA GLN A 28 -18.41 4.64 -8.40
C GLN A 28 -19.00 3.44 -7.64
N LYS A 29 -20.02 3.71 -6.81
CA LYS A 29 -20.71 2.69 -5.96
C LYS A 29 -21.10 1.42 -6.73
N LYS A 30 -21.54 1.56 -8.00
CA LYS A 30 -21.91 0.42 -8.85
C LYS A 30 -20.70 -0.43 -9.25
N ALA A 31 -19.61 0.20 -9.70
CA ALA A 31 -18.39 -0.49 -10.11
C ALA A 31 -17.72 -1.19 -8.91
N TYR A 32 -17.54 -0.46 -7.80
CA TYR A 32 -17.01 -1.01 -6.55
C TYR A 32 -17.87 -2.17 -5.99
N ALA A 33 -19.20 -2.07 -6.09
CA ALA A 33 -20.10 -3.14 -5.67
C ALA A 33 -20.09 -4.36 -6.59
N LEU A 34 -19.66 -4.22 -7.85
CA LEU A 34 -19.61 -5.33 -8.81
C LEU A 34 -18.24 -6.00 -8.87
N MET A 35 -17.19 -5.25 -8.60
CA MET A 35 -15.81 -5.68 -8.75
C MET A 35 -15.39 -6.69 -7.66
N ARG A 36 -14.52 -7.62 -8.05
CA ARG A 36 -13.90 -8.55 -7.10
C ARG A 36 -13.01 -7.81 -6.10
N PRO A 37 -13.18 -8.01 -4.78
CA PRO A 37 -12.31 -7.39 -3.79
C PRO A 37 -10.82 -7.73 -3.98
N GLY A 38 -10.50 -8.95 -4.42
CA GLY A 38 -9.11 -9.37 -4.69
C GLY A 38 -8.43 -8.59 -5.83
N LEU A 39 -9.20 -8.16 -6.82
CA LEU A 39 -8.70 -7.37 -7.95
C LEU A 39 -8.34 -5.94 -7.51
N LEU A 40 -9.10 -5.37 -6.56
CA LEU A 40 -8.77 -4.09 -5.94
C LEU A 40 -7.44 -4.16 -5.18
N VAL A 41 -7.23 -5.24 -4.40
CA VAL A 41 -5.98 -5.46 -3.68
C VAL A 41 -4.81 -5.61 -4.66
N ALA A 42 -4.99 -6.34 -5.76
CA ALA A 42 -3.96 -6.49 -6.78
C ALA A 42 -3.53 -5.14 -7.39
N PHE A 43 -4.49 -4.29 -7.76
CA PHE A 43 -4.17 -2.95 -8.30
C PHE A 43 -3.44 -2.08 -7.29
N LEU A 44 -3.90 -2.04 -6.05
CA LEU A 44 -3.24 -1.30 -4.98
C LEU A 44 -1.83 -1.85 -4.69
N ALA A 45 -1.65 -3.16 -4.73
CA ALA A 45 -0.35 -3.79 -4.53
C ALA A 45 0.65 -3.40 -5.63
N VAL A 46 0.21 -3.31 -6.90
CA VAL A 46 1.07 -2.85 -7.99
C VAL A 46 1.47 -1.38 -7.80
N ILE A 47 0.53 -0.50 -7.42
CA ILE A 47 0.83 0.92 -7.16
C ILE A 47 1.88 1.04 -6.04
N VAL A 48 1.67 0.33 -4.94
CA VAL A 48 2.59 0.30 -3.80
C VAL A 48 3.96 -0.25 -4.20
N LEU A 49 4.00 -1.35 -4.95
CA LEU A 49 5.24 -1.95 -5.43
C LEU A 49 6.02 -0.98 -6.32
N ARG A 50 5.31 -0.20 -7.16
CA ARG A 50 5.93 0.83 -8.00
C ARG A 50 6.56 1.94 -7.17
N PHE A 51 5.91 2.38 -6.10
CA PHE A 51 6.49 3.35 -5.18
C PHE A 51 7.71 2.80 -4.42
N LEU A 52 7.68 1.52 -4.02
CA LEU A 52 8.79 0.89 -3.29
C LEU A 52 10.00 0.59 -4.20
N LEU A 53 9.75 0.37 -5.49
CA LEU A 53 10.76 0.02 -6.49
C LEU A 53 10.70 0.99 -7.68
N PRO A 54 11.25 2.22 -7.55
CA PRO A 54 11.40 3.15 -8.66
C PRO A 54 12.59 2.73 -9.55
N VAL A 55 12.53 1.50 -10.05
CA VAL A 55 13.56 0.90 -10.91
C VAL A 55 13.24 1.23 -12.37
N GLU A 56 14.29 1.61 -13.09
CA GLU A 56 14.30 1.74 -14.55
C GLU A 56 14.71 0.43 -15.18
N PHE A 57 14.00 0.05 -16.23
CA PHE A 57 14.36 -1.11 -17.04
C PHE A 57 15.13 -0.66 -18.28
N PHE A 58 15.90 -1.57 -18.87
CA PHE A 58 16.72 -1.29 -20.06
C PHE A 58 15.91 -0.93 -21.31
N PHE A 59 14.60 -1.20 -21.32
CA PHE A 59 13.69 -0.88 -22.43
C PHE A 59 12.94 0.44 -22.22
N THR A 60 13.18 1.14 -21.11
CA THR A 60 12.50 2.39 -20.78
C THR A 60 12.93 3.49 -21.75
N GLN A 61 11.96 4.14 -22.39
CA GLN A 61 12.17 5.27 -23.28
C GLN A 61 12.08 6.58 -22.50
N THR A 62 13.10 7.41 -22.64
CA THR A 62 13.14 8.73 -22.01
C THR A 62 12.36 9.74 -22.84
N ILE A 63 11.41 10.42 -22.22
CA ILE A 63 10.72 11.57 -22.81
C ILE A 63 11.28 12.83 -22.13
N PRO A 64 12.06 13.66 -22.85
CA PRO A 64 12.54 14.93 -22.31
C PRO A 64 11.37 15.90 -22.13
N LEU A 65 11.28 16.52 -20.96
CA LEU A 65 10.32 17.59 -20.67
C LEU A 65 11.06 18.90 -20.42
N THR A 66 10.83 19.86 -21.31
CA THR A 66 11.42 21.21 -21.26
C THR A 66 10.62 22.19 -20.40
N PHE A 67 9.37 21.86 -20.09
CA PHE A 67 8.45 22.72 -19.34
C PHE A 67 8.19 22.12 -17.95
N PHE A 68 8.19 22.96 -16.91
CA PHE A 68 7.90 22.65 -15.50
C PHE A 68 8.86 21.69 -14.77
N LEU A 69 9.30 20.62 -15.42
CA LEU A 69 10.15 19.61 -14.79
C LEU A 69 11.53 20.17 -14.38
N PRO A 70 12.22 20.98 -15.20
CA PRO A 70 13.44 21.69 -14.79
C PRO A 70 13.22 22.59 -13.56
N ASP A 71 12.17 23.41 -13.57
CA ASP A 71 11.85 24.34 -12.48
C ASP A 71 11.51 23.60 -11.17
N LEU A 72 10.85 22.45 -11.29
CA LEU A 72 10.57 21.60 -10.14
C LEU A 72 11.87 21.03 -9.53
N TYR A 73 12.86 20.70 -10.36
CA TYR A 73 14.14 20.19 -9.88
C TYR A 73 14.96 21.26 -9.19
N THR A 74 15.04 22.45 -9.78
CA THR A 74 15.71 23.58 -9.17
C THR A 74 15.04 23.92 -7.84
N PHE A 75 13.70 23.93 -7.77
CA PHE A 75 12.98 24.12 -6.51
C PHE A 75 13.25 23.01 -5.47
N LEU A 76 13.26 21.74 -5.87
CA LEU A 76 13.49 20.62 -4.94
C LEU A 76 14.92 20.59 -4.39
N ARG A 77 15.89 21.04 -5.20
CA ARG A 77 17.30 21.16 -4.82
C ARG A 77 17.64 22.51 -4.19
N ALA A 78 16.75 23.50 -4.26
CA ALA A 78 16.97 24.81 -3.67
C ALA A 78 17.13 24.71 -2.15
N ASP A 79 18.08 25.46 -1.63
CA ASP A 79 18.29 25.58 -0.20
C ASP A 79 17.11 26.29 0.45
N LEU A 80 16.62 25.73 1.55
CA LEU A 80 15.50 26.28 2.28
C LEU A 80 15.95 26.85 3.63
N LEU A 81 16.23 25.95 4.59
CA LEU A 81 16.55 26.27 5.97
C LEU A 81 17.74 25.41 6.37
N LEU A 82 18.69 26.00 7.10
CA LEU A 82 19.91 25.35 7.57
C LEU A 82 20.81 24.82 6.43
N GLU A 83 20.83 25.49 5.26
CA GLU A 83 21.62 25.05 4.10
C GLU A 83 21.28 23.61 3.68
N GLN A 84 20.02 23.23 3.86
CA GLN A 84 19.47 21.94 3.43
C GLN A 84 18.41 22.19 2.35
N SER A 85 18.40 21.30 1.37
CA SER A 85 17.48 21.34 0.24
C SER A 85 16.04 21.04 0.66
N VAL A 86 15.06 21.48 -0.14
CA VAL A 86 13.64 21.13 0.06
C VAL A 86 13.43 19.61 0.08
N LEU A 87 14.13 18.87 -0.77
CA LEU A 87 14.06 17.41 -0.84
C LEU A 87 14.43 16.75 0.50
N GLU A 88 15.50 17.20 1.13
CA GLU A 88 15.95 16.67 2.43
C GLU A 88 14.91 16.91 3.51
N TRP A 89 14.30 18.11 3.54
CA TRP A 89 13.21 18.41 4.47
C TRP A 89 11.96 17.55 4.22
N LEU A 90 11.63 17.23 2.97
CA LEU A 90 10.54 16.30 2.65
C LEU A 90 10.82 14.89 3.17
N VAL A 91 12.07 14.41 3.06
CA VAL A 91 12.49 13.13 3.63
C VAL A 91 12.39 13.15 5.16
N VAL A 92 12.87 14.21 5.81
CA VAL A 92 12.75 14.38 7.27
C VAL A 92 11.28 14.36 7.71
N PHE A 93 10.42 15.09 7.00
CA PHE A 93 8.99 15.12 7.27
C PHE A 93 8.34 13.74 7.08
N TRP A 94 8.71 13.02 6.03
CA TRP A 94 8.26 11.65 5.81
C TRP A 94 8.68 10.71 6.94
N ILE A 95 9.95 10.74 7.35
CA ILE A 95 10.48 9.95 8.49
C ILE A 95 9.74 10.29 9.78
N ALA A 96 9.55 11.58 10.07
CA ALA A 96 8.82 12.03 11.25
C ALA A 96 7.37 11.51 11.26
N GLY A 97 6.68 11.57 10.12
CA GLY A 97 5.33 11.03 9.96
C GLY A 97 5.28 9.51 10.20
N VAL A 98 6.22 8.75 9.63
CA VAL A 98 6.35 7.30 9.87
C VAL A 98 6.58 7.01 11.36
N ALA A 99 7.47 7.76 12.02
CA ALA A 99 7.78 7.58 13.44
C ALA A 99 6.56 7.87 14.33
N VAL A 100 5.87 8.99 14.12
CA VAL A 100 4.70 9.41 14.92
C VAL A 100 3.54 8.42 14.72
N ILE A 101 3.20 8.10 13.47
CA ILE A 101 2.06 7.23 13.17
C ILE A 101 2.36 5.78 13.57
N GLY A 102 3.59 5.32 13.34
CA GLY A 102 4.08 4.03 13.79
C GLY A 102 4.01 3.91 15.31
N TRP A 103 4.44 4.94 16.04
CA TRP A 103 4.35 5.00 17.50
C TRP A 103 2.90 4.94 18.00
N ILE A 104 1.98 5.71 17.39
CA ILE A 104 0.56 5.69 17.75
C ILE A 104 -0.03 4.29 17.56
N LYS A 105 0.19 3.66 16.41
CA LYS A 105 -0.31 2.31 16.12
C LYS A 105 0.31 1.27 17.05
N MET A 106 1.61 1.36 17.32
CA MET A 106 2.31 0.48 18.27
C MET A 106 1.76 0.62 19.69
N CYS A 107 1.52 1.84 20.17
CA CYS A 107 0.92 2.08 21.48
C CYS A 107 -0.48 1.46 21.58
N ARG A 108 -1.30 1.61 20.55
CA ARG A 108 -2.64 1.00 20.48
C ARG A 108 -2.57 -0.53 20.49
N TYR A 109 -1.67 -1.09 19.69
CA TYR A 109 -1.40 -2.52 19.65
C TYR A 109 -0.99 -3.05 21.03
N ARG A 110 0.00 -2.44 21.69
CA ARG A 110 0.47 -2.82 23.03
C ARG A 110 -0.60 -2.69 24.10
N ARG A 111 -1.43 -1.63 24.04
CA ARG A 111 -2.55 -1.47 24.97
C ARG A 111 -3.57 -2.59 24.80
N GLY A 112 -3.86 -2.94 23.57
CA GLY A 112 -4.80 -4.00 23.27
C GLY A 112 -4.28 -5.39 23.66
N ALA A 113 -3.03 -5.70 23.34
CA ALA A 113 -2.38 -6.96 23.72
C ALA A 113 -2.37 -7.16 25.25
N ARG A 114 -2.07 -6.10 26.02
CA ARG A 114 -2.15 -6.12 27.49
C ARG A 114 -3.56 -6.42 28.00
N CYS A 115 -4.59 -5.90 27.35
CA CYS A 115 -5.96 -6.22 27.76
C CYS A 115 -6.31 -7.68 27.46
N LEU A 116 -5.91 -8.21 26.30
CA LEU A 116 -6.11 -9.62 25.98
C LEU A 116 -5.39 -10.54 26.96
N GLU A 117 -4.18 -10.18 27.38
CA GLU A 117 -3.45 -10.92 28.39
C GLU A 117 -4.16 -10.89 29.76
N GLN A 118 -4.72 -9.74 30.17
CA GLN A 118 -5.53 -9.64 31.38
C GLN A 118 -6.80 -10.50 31.31
N ILE A 119 -7.46 -10.53 30.15
CA ILE A 119 -8.63 -11.39 29.91
C ILE A 119 -8.21 -12.85 30.02
N ARG A 120 -7.14 -13.27 29.32
CA ARG A 120 -6.61 -14.64 29.35
C ARG A 120 -6.32 -15.10 30.77
N ASN A 121 -5.58 -14.31 31.56
CA ASN A 121 -5.17 -14.69 32.91
C ASN A 121 -6.36 -14.84 33.90
N ARG A 122 -7.57 -14.41 33.52
CA ARG A 122 -8.80 -14.51 34.30
C ARG A 122 -9.85 -15.42 33.67
N SER A 123 -9.48 -16.15 32.62
CA SER A 123 -10.37 -16.98 31.81
C SER A 123 -9.89 -18.42 31.80
N GLU A 124 -10.80 -19.34 31.47
CA GLU A 124 -10.43 -20.73 31.22
C GLU A 124 -9.83 -20.86 29.82
N GLU A 125 -8.75 -21.66 29.71
CA GLU A 125 -8.07 -21.97 28.46
C GLU A 125 -8.22 -23.48 28.20
N GLU A 126 -8.77 -23.83 27.04
CA GLU A 126 -8.94 -25.21 26.57
C GLU A 126 -8.14 -25.42 25.29
N THR A 127 -7.57 -26.61 25.11
CA THR A 127 -6.83 -26.95 23.89
C THR A 127 -7.74 -27.67 22.90
N LEU A 128 -7.85 -27.11 21.69
CA LEU A 128 -8.45 -27.77 20.53
C LEU A 128 -7.34 -28.47 19.76
N SER A 129 -7.37 -29.82 19.79
CA SER A 129 -6.40 -30.64 19.08
C SER A 129 -6.41 -30.35 17.57
N LYS A 130 -5.25 -30.45 16.92
CA LYS A 130 -5.11 -30.45 15.46
C LYS A 130 -5.91 -31.55 14.76
N ASP A 131 -6.23 -32.63 15.47
CA ASP A 131 -6.98 -33.78 14.93
C ASP A 131 -8.51 -33.60 15.11
N ASP A 132 -8.96 -32.52 15.76
CA ASP A 132 -10.38 -32.20 15.86
C ASP A 132 -10.92 -31.76 14.50
N ARG A 133 -12.05 -32.36 14.06
CA ARG A 133 -12.73 -32.02 12.79
C ARG A 133 -13.12 -30.55 12.66
N ARG A 134 -13.23 -29.82 13.77
CA ARG A 134 -13.54 -28.38 13.84
C ARG A 134 -12.31 -27.50 13.62
N ASN A 135 -11.11 -28.06 13.68
CA ASN A 135 -9.87 -27.33 13.59
C ASN A 135 -9.28 -27.39 12.18
N PHE A 136 -9.37 -26.27 11.45
CA PHE A 136 -8.80 -26.15 10.11
C PHE A 136 -7.39 -25.56 10.10
N ALA A 137 -6.82 -25.21 11.26
CA ALA A 137 -5.51 -24.55 11.33
C ALA A 137 -4.33 -25.50 11.06
N GLY A 138 -4.52 -26.82 11.24
CA GLY A 138 -3.44 -27.81 11.08
C GLY A 138 -2.41 -27.80 12.21
N GLN A 139 -2.75 -27.19 13.35
CA GLN A 139 -1.94 -27.12 14.57
C GLN A 139 -2.87 -27.07 15.79
N ASP A 140 -2.36 -27.41 16.97
CA ASP A 140 -3.12 -27.29 18.21
C ASP A 140 -3.44 -25.82 18.49
N LEU A 141 -4.69 -25.54 18.86
CA LEU A 141 -5.17 -24.19 19.13
C LEU A 141 -5.56 -24.07 20.59
N GLN A 142 -5.28 -22.91 21.18
CA GLN A 142 -5.81 -22.56 22.49
C GLN A 142 -7.08 -21.72 22.31
N ILE A 143 -8.14 -22.12 23.01
CA ILE A 143 -9.41 -21.40 23.08
C ILE A 143 -9.52 -20.78 24.47
N VAL A 144 -9.72 -19.47 24.52
CA VAL A 144 -9.91 -18.70 25.75
C VAL A 144 -11.39 -18.32 25.85
N ARG A 145 -12.08 -18.82 26.89
CA ARG A 145 -13.50 -18.52 27.14
C ARG A 145 -13.66 -17.47 28.23
N SER A 146 -14.33 -16.36 27.91
CA SER A 146 -14.40 -15.24 28.85
C SER A 146 -15.73 -14.49 28.84
N PRO A 147 -16.27 -14.07 30.00
CA PRO A 147 -17.46 -13.22 30.06
C PRO A 147 -17.18 -11.79 29.58
N TRP A 148 -15.91 -11.36 29.51
CA TRP A 148 -15.53 -10.06 28.95
C TRP A 148 -15.52 -10.05 27.42
N ILE A 149 -15.70 -11.21 26.78
CA ILE A 149 -15.74 -11.37 25.33
C ILE A 149 -17.19 -11.40 24.85
N GLN A 150 -17.53 -10.54 23.88
CA GLN A 150 -18.91 -10.45 23.36
C GLN A 150 -19.08 -11.15 22.01
N SER A 151 -17.99 -11.37 21.27
CA SER A 151 -17.98 -12.07 19.99
C SER A 151 -16.75 -12.95 19.82
N PRO A 152 -16.85 -14.05 19.04
CA PRO A 152 -15.69 -14.82 18.62
C PRO A 152 -14.69 -13.96 17.83
N PHE A 153 -13.40 -14.18 18.08
CA PHE A 153 -12.32 -13.63 17.27
C PHE A 153 -11.01 -14.39 17.50
N THR A 154 -10.07 -14.18 16.58
CA THR A 154 -8.73 -14.72 16.68
C THR A 154 -7.72 -13.61 16.97
N ALA A 155 -6.84 -13.82 17.95
CA ALA A 155 -5.76 -12.88 18.27
C ALA A 155 -4.49 -13.55 18.79
N GLY A 156 -3.35 -12.88 18.62
CA GLY A 156 -2.04 -13.34 19.08
C GLY A 156 -1.00 -13.36 17.97
N LEU A 157 0.12 -12.68 18.19
CA LEU A 157 1.18 -12.47 17.19
C LEU A 157 2.06 -13.72 16.99
N LYS A 158 2.58 -14.26 18.11
CA LYS A 158 3.46 -15.44 18.13
C LYS A 158 2.66 -16.74 18.20
N GLU A 159 1.59 -16.72 18.97
CA GLU A 159 0.69 -17.85 19.20
C GLU A 159 -0.74 -17.34 19.05
N ALA A 160 -1.33 -17.61 17.89
CA ALA A 160 -2.72 -17.26 17.63
C ALA A 160 -3.64 -18.12 18.50
N ARG A 161 -4.61 -17.47 19.16
CA ARG A 161 -5.60 -18.09 20.03
C ARG A 161 -6.99 -17.68 19.59
N ILE A 162 -7.96 -18.56 19.81
CA ILE A 162 -9.38 -18.28 19.57
C ILE A 162 -9.97 -17.75 20.89
N TYR A 163 -10.66 -16.63 20.83
CA TYR A 163 -11.31 -16.00 21.97
C TYR A 163 -12.82 -16.14 21.82
N LEU A 164 -13.48 -16.74 22.81
CA LEU A 164 -14.92 -16.99 22.78
C LEU A 164 -15.63 -16.33 23.97
N PRO A 165 -16.84 -15.80 23.75
CA PRO A 165 -17.76 -15.47 24.84
C PRO A 165 -18.02 -16.66 25.77
N ALA A 166 -17.99 -16.43 27.07
CA ALA A 166 -18.42 -17.42 28.06
C ALA A 166 -19.95 -17.55 28.06
N ARG A 167 -20.47 -18.35 27.13
CA ARG A 167 -21.88 -18.71 27.00
C ARG A 167 -22.03 -20.14 26.50
N THR A 168 -23.22 -20.68 26.63
CA THR A 168 -23.59 -21.97 26.02
C THR A 168 -23.82 -21.80 24.52
N TYR A 169 -23.28 -22.73 23.74
CA TYR A 169 -23.45 -22.82 22.29
C TYR A 169 -24.18 -24.13 21.97
N GLU A 170 -25.03 -24.11 20.94
CA GLU A 170 -25.44 -25.34 20.29
C GLU A 170 -24.23 -25.95 19.58
N ASP A 171 -24.16 -27.29 19.48
CA ASP A 171 -23.00 -27.97 18.90
C ASP A 171 -22.74 -27.56 17.45
N GLU A 172 -23.80 -27.31 16.67
CA GLU A 172 -23.73 -26.83 15.29
C GLU A 172 -23.17 -25.39 15.22
N ASP A 173 -23.68 -24.48 16.07
CA ASP A 173 -23.21 -23.10 16.17
C ASP A 173 -21.72 -23.04 16.57
N LEU A 174 -21.29 -23.89 17.53
CA LEU A 174 -19.90 -23.96 17.97
C LEU A 174 -18.98 -24.54 16.87
N ASP A 175 -19.44 -25.57 16.16
CA ASP A 175 -18.71 -26.16 15.03
C ASP A 175 -18.43 -25.12 13.94
N TRP A 176 -19.44 -24.32 13.56
CA TRP A 176 -19.25 -23.23 12.60
C TRP A 176 -18.27 -22.16 13.08
N ILE A 177 -18.36 -21.74 14.35
CA ILE A 177 -17.45 -20.73 14.91
C ILE A 177 -16.01 -21.22 14.90
N LEU A 178 -15.76 -22.44 15.39
CA LEU A 178 -14.41 -22.97 15.51
C LEU A 178 -13.76 -23.20 14.14
N ARG A 179 -14.52 -23.70 13.16
CA ARG A 179 -14.04 -23.84 11.78
C ARG A 179 -13.72 -22.48 11.17
N HIS A 180 -14.56 -21.47 11.40
CA HIS A 180 -14.35 -20.13 10.89
C HIS A 180 -13.08 -19.48 11.49
N GLU A 181 -12.97 -19.46 12.82
CA GLU A 181 -11.85 -18.83 13.53
C GLU A 181 -10.53 -19.57 13.26
N SER A 182 -10.55 -20.91 13.20
CA SER A 182 -9.36 -21.68 12.84
C SER A 182 -8.91 -21.45 11.39
N ALA A 183 -9.84 -21.13 10.47
CA ALA A 183 -9.49 -20.75 9.11
C ALA A 183 -8.68 -19.45 9.05
N HIS A 184 -8.97 -18.45 9.89
CA HIS A 184 -8.15 -17.23 9.98
C HIS A 184 -6.69 -17.52 10.38
N ILE A 185 -6.50 -18.47 11.29
CA ILE A 185 -5.18 -18.92 11.71
C ILE A 185 -4.47 -19.62 10.56
N ARG A 186 -5.15 -20.55 9.88
CA ARG A 186 -4.63 -21.24 8.68
C ARG A 186 -4.19 -20.25 7.61
N HIS A 187 -5.00 -19.21 7.37
CA HIS A 187 -4.75 -18.20 6.35
C HIS A 187 -3.72 -17.14 6.77
N ARG A 188 -3.25 -17.15 8.02
CA ARG A 188 -2.30 -16.18 8.60
C ARG A 188 -2.77 -14.73 8.51
N ASP A 189 -4.06 -14.51 8.69
CA ASP A 189 -4.70 -13.19 8.52
C ASP A 189 -4.13 -12.13 9.47
N LEU A 190 -3.77 -12.52 10.69
CA LEU A 190 -3.04 -11.67 11.65
C LEU A 190 -1.75 -11.06 11.04
N TRP A 191 -0.94 -11.87 10.35
CA TRP A 191 0.31 -11.42 9.74
C TRP A 191 0.06 -10.50 8.55
N LYS A 192 -0.98 -10.76 7.75
CA LYS A 192 -1.40 -9.86 6.66
C LYS A 192 -1.81 -8.49 7.22
N ASN A 193 -2.60 -8.48 8.30
CA ASN A 193 -3.03 -7.27 8.97
C ASN A 193 -1.85 -6.47 9.58
N ILE A 194 -0.83 -7.13 10.10
CA ILE A 194 0.41 -6.48 10.58
C ILE A 194 1.21 -5.88 9.42
N GLY A 195 1.41 -6.64 8.34
CA GLY A 195 2.08 -6.14 7.14
C GLY A 195 1.36 -4.90 6.59
N LEU A 196 0.03 -4.93 6.57
CA LEU A 196 -0.79 -3.80 6.15
C LEU A 196 -0.74 -2.61 7.13
N MET A 197 -0.61 -2.87 8.43
CA MET A 197 -0.35 -1.84 9.42
C MET A 197 0.98 -1.12 9.15
N GLY A 198 2.04 -1.88 8.79
CA GLY A 198 3.32 -1.31 8.36
C GLY A 198 3.19 -0.50 7.08
N LEU A 199 2.52 -1.06 6.07
CA LEU A 199 2.32 -0.41 4.78
C LEU A 199 1.58 0.91 4.89
N THR A 200 0.45 0.93 5.60
CA THR A 200 -0.32 2.16 5.88
C THR A 200 0.41 3.15 6.78
N THR A 201 1.56 2.78 7.37
CA THR A 201 2.43 3.68 8.14
C THR A 201 3.49 4.29 7.23
N LEU A 202 4.11 3.50 6.34
CA LEU A 202 5.07 4.00 5.34
C LEU A 202 4.40 4.96 4.36
N PHE A 203 3.18 4.64 3.95
CA PHE A 203 2.37 5.41 2.99
C PHE A 203 1.34 6.29 3.70
N TRP A 204 1.68 6.84 4.86
CA TRP A 204 0.70 7.52 5.70
C TRP A 204 0.02 8.74 5.03
N TRP A 205 0.73 9.42 4.13
CA TRP A 205 0.26 10.56 3.34
C TRP A 205 -0.65 10.13 2.17
N TYR A 206 -0.59 8.86 1.78
CA TYR A 206 -1.23 8.34 0.58
C TYR A 206 -2.63 7.80 0.88
N VAL A 207 -3.65 8.67 0.79
CA VAL A 207 -5.04 8.40 1.21
C VAL A 207 -5.65 7.07 0.70
N PRO A 208 -5.48 6.65 -0.59
CA PRO A 208 -6.05 5.40 -1.08
C PRO A 208 -5.55 4.13 -0.35
N VAL A 209 -4.37 4.17 0.28
CA VAL A 209 -3.84 3.02 1.03
C VAL A 209 -4.76 2.59 2.17
N TYR A 210 -5.55 3.52 2.73
CA TYR A 210 -6.49 3.26 3.83
C TYR A 210 -7.75 2.50 3.40
N VAL A 211 -7.92 2.22 2.11
CA VAL A 211 -8.97 1.35 1.59
C VAL A 211 -8.56 -0.12 1.76
N LEU A 212 -7.26 -0.43 1.64
CA LEU A 212 -6.74 -1.80 1.74
C LEU A 212 -7.20 -2.55 2.99
N PRO A 213 -7.17 -1.97 4.21
CA PRO A 213 -7.59 -2.71 5.41
C PRO A 213 -9.02 -3.21 5.33
N LYS A 214 -9.94 -2.38 4.82
CA LYS A 214 -11.36 -2.76 4.72
C LYS A 214 -11.58 -3.89 3.71
N VAL A 215 -10.84 -3.85 2.61
CA VAL A 215 -10.94 -4.84 1.53
C VAL A 215 -10.28 -6.14 1.95
N LEU A 216 -9.13 -6.07 2.61
CA LEU A 216 -8.44 -7.22 3.15
C LEU A 216 -9.31 -7.93 4.20
N THR A 217 -9.87 -7.22 5.17
CA THR A 217 -10.80 -7.81 6.15
C THR A 217 -11.98 -8.50 5.45
N LEU A 218 -12.58 -7.89 4.42
CA LEU A 218 -13.66 -8.56 3.67
C LEU A 218 -13.17 -9.87 3.00
N LEU A 219 -11.96 -9.88 2.43
CA LEU A 219 -11.38 -11.08 1.81
C LEU A 219 -11.06 -12.18 2.82
N GLU A 220 -10.53 -11.81 3.98
CA GLU A 220 -10.25 -12.73 5.10
C GLU A 220 -11.54 -13.44 5.53
N GLU A 221 -12.61 -12.68 5.70
CA GLU A 221 -13.92 -13.16 6.15
C GLU A 221 -14.63 -14.00 5.09
N MET A 222 -14.56 -13.59 3.81
CA MET A 222 -15.04 -14.41 2.70
C MET A 222 -14.25 -15.71 2.57
N GLY A 223 -12.94 -15.68 2.85
CA GLY A 223 -12.08 -16.86 2.84
C GLY A 223 -12.42 -17.82 3.98
N ALA A 224 -12.66 -17.30 5.19
CA ALA A 224 -13.10 -18.10 6.33
C ALA A 224 -14.51 -18.68 6.12
N ASP A 225 -15.47 -17.89 5.62
CA ASP A 225 -16.80 -18.37 5.23
C ASP A 225 -16.73 -19.47 4.17
N HIS A 226 -15.86 -19.31 3.17
CA HIS A 226 -15.67 -20.31 2.13
C HIS A 226 -15.13 -21.62 2.68
N ALA A 227 -14.16 -21.57 3.61
CA ALA A 227 -13.60 -22.75 4.26
C ALA A 227 -14.67 -23.54 5.04
N VAL A 228 -15.58 -22.86 5.73
CA VAL A 228 -16.70 -23.51 6.44
C VAL A 228 -17.65 -24.19 5.45
N LEU A 229 -17.90 -23.58 4.30
CA LEU A 229 -18.92 -23.99 3.34
C LEU A 229 -18.43 -24.88 2.19
N GLU A 230 -17.13 -25.19 2.13
CA GLU A 230 -16.49 -25.89 1.00
C GLU A 230 -17.19 -27.22 0.67
N GLN A 231 -17.67 -27.92 1.70
CA GLN A 231 -18.35 -29.21 1.58
C GLN A 231 -19.86 -29.13 1.85
N CYS A 232 -20.41 -27.93 2.00
CA CYS A 232 -21.80 -27.73 2.39
C CYS A 232 -22.77 -27.67 1.19
N GLY A 233 -23.92 -28.32 1.33
CA GLY A 233 -25.05 -28.22 0.40
C GLY A 233 -25.79 -26.87 0.48
N ALA A 234 -26.70 -26.63 -0.45
CA ALA A 234 -27.46 -25.36 -0.51
C ALA A 234 -28.25 -25.06 0.78
N VAL A 235 -28.80 -26.09 1.44
CA VAL A 235 -29.56 -25.93 2.69
C VAL A 235 -28.64 -25.50 3.83
N GLU A 236 -27.46 -26.10 3.95
CA GLU A 236 -26.47 -25.77 4.98
C GLU A 236 -25.92 -24.36 4.79
N LYS A 237 -25.68 -23.94 3.53
CA LYS A 237 -25.31 -22.55 3.21
C LYS A 237 -26.34 -21.55 3.72
N ILE A 238 -27.64 -21.84 3.58
CA ILE A 238 -28.71 -20.98 4.10
C ILE A 238 -28.74 -20.99 5.63
N ARG A 239 -28.50 -22.14 6.28
CA ARG A 239 -28.44 -22.22 7.75
C ARG A 239 -27.28 -21.39 8.30
N TYR A 240 -26.08 -21.55 7.73
CA TYR A 240 -24.91 -20.77 8.09
C TYR A 240 -25.12 -19.27 7.83
N ALA A 241 -25.75 -18.88 6.71
CA ALA A 241 -26.11 -17.49 6.46
C ALA A 241 -27.02 -16.89 7.55
N LYS A 242 -28.04 -17.64 8.01
CA LYS A 242 -28.91 -17.23 9.12
C LYS A 242 -28.13 -17.12 10.43
N PHE A 243 -27.24 -18.06 10.69
CA PHE A 243 -26.35 -18.05 11.84
C PHE A 243 -25.47 -16.79 11.87
N LEU A 244 -24.85 -16.42 10.74
CA LEU A 244 -24.06 -15.20 10.62
C LEU A 244 -24.86 -13.94 10.95
N VAL A 245 -26.09 -13.85 10.45
CA VAL A 245 -26.97 -12.70 10.74
C VAL A 245 -27.28 -12.64 12.24
N LYS A 246 -27.69 -13.76 12.84
CA LYS A 246 -27.97 -13.88 14.29
C LYS A 246 -26.78 -13.49 15.16
N GLU A 247 -25.57 -13.89 14.78
CA GLU A 247 -24.34 -13.53 15.51
C GLU A 247 -23.96 -12.06 15.34
N SER A 248 -24.24 -11.46 14.18
CA SER A 248 -23.94 -10.05 13.91
C SER A 248 -24.84 -9.05 14.64
N GLU A 249 -26.03 -9.48 15.08
CA GLU A 249 -26.96 -8.67 15.87
C GLU A 249 -26.52 -8.48 17.33
N LYS A 250 -25.54 -9.28 17.79
CA LYS A 250 -25.08 -9.23 19.18
C LYS A 250 -24.20 -7.99 19.45
N PRO A 251 -24.19 -7.47 20.69
CA PRO A 251 -23.47 -6.23 21.03
C PRO A 251 -22.00 -6.28 20.62
N GLN A 252 -21.54 -5.21 19.97
CA GLN A 252 -20.17 -5.10 19.48
C GLN A 252 -19.18 -4.74 20.60
N GLN A 253 -18.02 -5.40 20.63
CA GLN A 253 -16.94 -5.00 21.52
C GLN A 253 -16.27 -3.71 21.03
N ARG A 254 -16.41 -2.65 21.84
CA ARG A 254 -15.81 -1.34 21.56
C ARG A 254 -14.27 -1.36 21.52
N MET A 255 -13.62 -2.33 22.17
CA MET A 255 -12.15 -2.49 22.21
C MET A 255 -11.53 -2.92 20.87
N MET A 256 -12.29 -3.54 19.97
CA MET A 256 -11.77 -4.17 18.75
C MET A 256 -11.38 -3.18 17.64
N LYS A 257 -11.83 -1.93 17.69
CA LYS A 257 -11.46 -0.89 16.70
C LYS A 257 -9.98 -0.46 16.74
N THR A 258 -9.18 -1.04 17.64
CA THR A 258 -7.83 -0.55 17.95
C THR A 258 -6.72 -1.59 17.80
N MET A 259 -7.07 -2.84 17.48
CA MET A 259 -6.13 -3.94 17.27
C MET A 259 -6.32 -4.59 15.89
N PRO A 260 -5.27 -5.20 15.30
CA PRO A 260 -5.40 -6.10 14.17
C PRO A 260 -6.00 -7.43 14.66
N VAL A 261 -7.31 -7.45 14.84
CA VAL A 261 -8.08 -8.66 15.16
C VAL A 261 -8.94 -9.04 13.97
N SER A 262 -8.92 -10.31 13.60
CA SER A 262 -9.87 -10.91 12.67
C SER A 262 -11.06 -11.35 13.52
N SER A 263 -12.23 -10.73 13.32
CA SER A 263 -13.38 -10.96 14.20
C SER A 263 -14.66 -11.16 13.42
N PHE A 264 -15.29 -12.26 13.80
CA PHE A 264 -16.56 -12.77 13.31
C PHE A 264 -17.71 -11.74 13.23
N SER A 265 -17.79 -10.81 14.19
CA SER A 265 -18.97 -9.93 14.36
C SER A 265 -18.71 -8.43 14.14
N THR A 266 -17.46 -7.98 14.02
CA THR A 266 -17.15 -6.54 13.91
C THR A 266 -17.25 -6.02 12.49
N GLN A 267 -18.46 -6.01 11.91
CA GLN A 267 -18.62 -5.66 10.50
C GLN A 267 -19.75 -4.67 10.24
N SER A 268 -19.56 -3.82 9.23
CA SER A 268 -20.61 -2.94 8.73
C SER A 268 -21.67 -3.75 7.99
N GLY A 269 -22.93 -3.28 7.97
CA GLY A 269 -24.01 -3.97 7.25
C GLY A 269 -23.71 -4.19 5.76
N TRP A 270 -22.91 -3.31 5.14
CA TRP A 270 -22.42 -3.49 3.77
C TRP A 270 -21.52 -4.74 3.62
N MET A 271 -20.61 -4.98 4.58
CA MET A 271 -19.70 -6.12 4.55
C MET A 271 -20.46 -7.44 4.74
N MET A 272 -21.41 -7.47 5.67
CA MET A 272 -22.31 -8.62 5.84
C MET A 272 -23.13 -8.90 4.57
N GLY A 273 -23.70 -7.86 3.96
CA GLY A 273 -24.42 -7.99 2.68
C GLY A 273 -23.55 -8.57 1.57
N LYS A 274 -22.28 -8.16 1.50
CA LYS A 274 -21.31 -8.71 0.55
C LYS A 274 -21.01 -10.18 0.80
N ARG A 275 -20.76 -10.59 2.05
CA ARG A 275 -20.53 -11.99 2.45
C ARG A 275 -21.72 -12.86 2.04
N LEU A 276 -22.94 -12.47 2.40
CA LEU A 276 -24.17 -13.18 2.03
C LEU A 276 -24.36 -13.25 0.51
N SER A 277 -24.11 -12.15 -0.22
CA SER A 277 -24.22 -12.14 -1.67
C SER A 277 -23.25 -13.12 -2.32
N TYR A 278 -22.02 -13.22 -1.83
CA TYR A 278 -21.01 -14.13 -2.39
C TYR A 278 -21.32 -15.59 -2.05
N MET A 279 -21.83 -15.83 -0.85
CA MET A 279 -22.25 -17.14 -0.36
C MET A 279 -23.46 -17.71 -1.11
N LEU A 280 -24.46 -16.87 -1.41
CA LEU A 280 -25.75 -17.28 -1.97
C LEU A 280 -25.88 -17.04 -3.49
N HIS A 281 -25.10 -16.12 -4.06
CA HIS A 281 -25.14 -15.76 -5.48
C HIS A 281 -23.74 -15.80 -6.11
N GLU A 282 -23.42 -16.91 -6.78
CA GLU A 282 -22.17 -17.08 -7.53
C GLU A 282 -22.14 -16.35 -8.89
N LYS A 283 -22.95 -15.32 -9.13
CA LYS A 283 -22.94 -14.62 -10.43
C LYS A 283 -21.73 -13.68 -10.54
N LYS A 284 -20.67 -14.22 -11.13
CA LYS A 284 -19.40 -13.54 -11.46
C LYS A 284 -19.59 -12.69 -12.71
N ASN A 285 -19.40 -11.37 -12.60
CA ASN A 285 -19.40 -10.46 -13.77
C ASN A 285 -18.02 -10.41 -14.43
N MET A 286 -17.67 -11.48 -15.14
CA MET A 286 -16.34 -11.64 -15.77
C MET A 286 -16.00 -10.55 -16.80
N GLY A 287 -17.00 -9.97 -17.48
CA GLY A 287 -16.75 -8.94 -18.50
C GLY A 287 -16.19 -7.63 -17.93
N LEU A 288 -16.74 -7.13 -16.81
CA LEU A 288 -16.23 -5.92 -16.16
C LEU A 288 -14.84 -6.13 -15.56
N ASP A 289 -14.59 -7.31 -14.98
CA ASP A 289 -13.27 -7.68 -14.46
C ASP A 289 -12.22 -7.65 -15.58
N MET A 290 -12.52 -8.22 -16.77
CA MET A 290 -11.58 -8.22 -17.90
C MET A 290 -11.26 -6.81 -18.41
N VAL A 291 -12.27 -5.94 -18.53
CA VAL A 291 -12.07 -4.55 -18.96
C VAL A 291 -11.16 -3.80 -17.97
N LEU A 292 -11.40 -3.96 -16.67
CA LEU A 292 -10.58 -3.34 -15.64
C LEU A 292 -9.16 -3.90 -15.62
N ILE A 293 -8.98 -5.21 -15.77
CA ILE A 293 -7.65 -5.83 -15.89
C ILE A 293 -6.92 -5.25 -17.08
N GLY A 294 -7.57 -5.17 -18.25
CA GLY A 294 -6.97 -4.58 -19.46
C GLY A 294 -6.57 -3.12 -19.25
N PHE A 295 -7.46 -2.31 -18.69
CA PHE A 295 -7.20 -0.89 -18.42
C PHE A 295 -6.04 -0.67 -17.45
N PHE A 296 -6.02 -1.35 -16.29
CA PHE A 296 -4.93 -1.22 -15.34
C PHE A 296 -3.62 -1.83 -15.86
N SER A 297 -3.67 -2.93 -16.64
CA SER A 297 -2.47 -3.51 -17.26
C SER A 297 -1.85 -2.55 -18.28
N MET A 298 -2.68 -1.88 -19.09
CA MET A 298 -2.24 -0.83 -20.01
C MET A 298 -1.60 0.31 -19.22
N LEU A 299 -2.28 0.83 -18.20
CA LEU A 299 -1.76 1.87 -17.32
C LEU A 299 -0.40 1.52 -16.70
N ILE A 300 -0.25 0.29 -16.19
CA ILE A 300 1.01 -0.22 -15.66
C ILE A 300 2.08 -0.25 -16.75
N PHE A 301 1.76 -0.78 -17.94
CA PHE A 301 2.67 -0.82 -19.07
C PHE A 301 3.21 0.58 -19.41
N PHE A 302 2.34 1.58 -19.55
CA PHE A 302 2.76 2.96 -19.80
C PHE A 302 3.64 3.52 -18.68
N GLY A 303 3.29 3.24 -17.41
CA GLY A 303 4.06 3.68 -16.25
C GLY A 303 5.45 3.06 -16.11
N PHE A 304 5.75 1.93 -16.79
CA PHE A 304 7.08 1.31 -16.83
C PHE A 304 7.83 1.59 -18.14
N PHE A 305 7.12 1.84 -19.24
CA PHE A 305 7.72 1.97 -20.56
C PHE A 305 8.32 3.35 -20.82
N PHE A 306 7.71 4.40 -20.28
CA PHE A 306 8.23 5.76 -20.39
C PHE A 306 8.95 6.16 -19.08
N VAL A 307 9.86 7.13 -19.14
CA VAL A 307 10.38 7.90 -18.00
C VAL A 307 10.47 9.36 -18.44
N LEU A 308 10.13 10.27 -17.52
CA LEU A 308 10.22 11.71 -17.75
C LEU A 308 11.54 12.23 -17.18
N GLU A 309 12.36 12.86 -18.00
CA GLU A 309 13.59 13.53 -17.58
C GLU A 309 13.53 15.03 -17.89
N PRO A 310 14.11 15.88 -17.02
CA PRO A 310 14.17 17.31 -17.27
C PRO A 310 15.11 17.59 -18.43
N ASP A 311 14.64 18.37 -19.40
CA ASP A 311 15.49 18.93 -20.45
C ASP A 311 15.64 20.43 -20.21
N TYR A 312 16.85 20.85 -19.88
CA TYR A 312 17.14 22.25 -19.55
C TYR A 312 17.33 23.13 -20.80
N SER A 313 17.26 22.58 -22.02
CA SER A 313 17.55 23.31 -23.27
C SER A 313 16.77 24.62 -23.45
N ASN A 314 15.55 24.70 -22.91
CA ASN A 314 14.69 25.89 -22.94
C ASN A 314 14.49 26.55 -21.56
N SER A 315 15.27 26.20 -20.54
CA SER A 315 15.14 26.79 -19.20
C SER A 315 15.54 28.28 -19.21
N GLU A 316 14.93 29.10 -18.33
CA GLU A 316 15.30 30.53 -18.18
C GLU A 316 16.81 30.70 -17.94
N GLN A 317 17.44 29.82 -17.13
CA GLN A 317 18.89 29.81 -16.94
C GLN A 317 19.67 29.59 -18.25
N THR A 318 19.22 28.67 -19.11
CA THR A 318 19.87 28.41 -20.39
C THR A 318 19.66 29.55 -21.37
N GLN A 319 18.51 30.24 -21.30
CA GLN A 319 18.22 31.43 -22.10
C GLN A 319 19.04 32.64 -21.63
N GLU A 320 19.19 32.89 -20.33
CA GLU A 320 20.07 33.92 -19.78
C GLU A 320 21.55 33.67 -20.14
N MET A 321 21.98 32.40 -20.17
CA MET A 321 23.30 32.02 -20.68
C MET A 321 23.46 32.32 -22.17
N MET A 322 22.44 32.06 -22.99
CA MET A 322 22.43 32.37 -24.43
C MET A 322 22.36 33.87 -24.73
N GLU A 323 21.70 34.66 -23.88
CA GLU A 323 21.44 36.08 -24.14
C GLU A 323 22.55 37.03 -23.69
N GLY A 324 23.53 36.63 -22.86
CA GLY A 324 24.71 37.51 -22.70
C GLY A 324 25.63 37.43 -21.48
N THR A 325 25.85 36.27 -20.84
CA THR A 325 26.77 36.24 -19.66
C THR A 325 28.06 35.42 -19.85
N PHE A 326 28.08 34.41 -20.72
CA PHE A 326 29.28 33.57 -20.95
C PHE A 326 29.43 33.24 -22.45
N GLY A 327 30.60 33.55 -23.01
CA GLY A 327 30.93 33.29 -24.41
C GLY A 327 31.54 31.90 -24.64
N ALA A 328 31.74 31.52 -25.90
CA ALA A 328 32.46 30.30 -26.27
C ALA A 328 33.89 30.24 -25.68
N ASP A 329 34.51 31.40 -25.50
CA ASP A 329 35.86 31.54 -24.93
C ASP A 329 35.90 31.16 -23.43
N ASP A 330 34.87 31.53 -22.66
CA ASP A 330 34.78 31.20 -21.22
C ASP A 330 34.64 29.68 -21.00
N LEU A 331 33.92 29.01 -21.92
CA LEU A 331 33.70 27.56 -21.88
C LEU A 331 34.94 26.74 -22.24
N GLN A 332 35.78 27.24 -23.15
CA GLN A 332 37.07 26.63 -23.45
C GLN A 332 38.06 26.76 -22.29
N GLU A 333 37.90 27.80 -21.46
CA GLU A 333 38.76 28.07 -20.32
C GLU A 333 38.29 27.43 -19.00
N ALA A 334 37.23 26.61 -19.03
CA ALA A 334 36.72 25.93 -17.85
C ALA A 334 37.79 25.03 -17.19
N LYS A 335 37.92 25.17 -15.87
CA LYS A 335 38.86 24.44 -15.01
C LYS A 335 38.50 22.97 -14.85
N THR A 336 37.21 22.63 -14.87
CA THR A 336 36.73 21.24 -14.76
C THR A 336 35.39 21.12 -15.47
N ILE A 337 35.20 20.02 -16.21
CA ILE A 337 33.94 19.67 -16.88
C ILE A 337 33.47 18.35 -16.28
N THR A 338 32.33 18.35 -15.60
CA THR A 338 31.74 17.16 -14.98
C THR A 338 30.40 16.86 -15.62
N VAL A 339 30.24 15.67 -16.19
CA VAL A 339 28.92 15.21 -16.68
C VAL A 339 28.18 14.56 -15.51
N GLN A 340 27.08 15.16 -15.09
CA GLN A 340 26.26 14.62 -14.02
C GLN A 340 25.43 13.42 -14.51
N PRO A 341 25.01 12.52 -13.60
CA PRO A 341 24.21 11.35 -13.95
C PRO A 341 22.84 11.67 -14.57
N ASP A 342 22.36 12.91 -14.43
CA ASP A 342 21.13 13.43 -15.04
C ASP A 342 21.35 14.00 -16.45
N GLY A 343 22.55 13.82 -17.03
CA GLY A 343 22.89 14.23 -18.40
C GLY A 343 23.37 15.68 -18.53
N THR A 344 23.28 16.47 -17.45
CA THR A 344 23.77 17.84 -17.42
C THR A 344 25.30 17.90 -17.37
N VAL A 345 25.88 18.99 -17.87
CA VAL A 345 27.33 19.20 -17.90
C VAL A 345 27.68 20.43 -17.07
N GLU A 346 28.36 20.22 -15.96
CA GLU A 346 28.81 21.27 -15.07
C GLU A 346 30.24 21.71 -15.42
N PHE A 347 30.40 22.99 -15.71
CA PHE A 347 31.66 23.69 -15.96
C PHE A 347 32.02 24.49 -14.72
N VAL A 348 33.22 24.30 -14.19
CA VAL A 348 33.79 25.18 -13.17
C VAL A 348 34.71 26.17 -13.87
N LEU A 349 34.38 27.45 -13.89
CA LEU A 349 35.18 28.49 -14.56
C LEU A 349 36.38 28.91 -13.71
N LYS A 350 37.34 29.64 -14.31
CA LYS A 350 38.60 30.04 -13.64
C LYS A 350 38.39 30.96 -12.44
N ASP A 351 37.33 31.74 -12.45
CA ASP A 351 36.92 32.62 -11.35
C ASP A 351 36.24 31.89 -10.18
N GLY A 352 36.03 30.58 -10.32
CA GLY A 352 35.37 29.72 -9.33
C GLY A 352 33.85 29.66 -9.47
N SER A 353 33.27 30.33 -10.46
CA SER A 353 31.84 30.20 -10.77
C SER A 353 31.53 28.81 -11.38
N GLN A 354 30.36 28.28 -11.06
CA GLN A 354 29.87 27.00 -11.59
C GLN A 354 28.77 27.28 -12.61
N LEU A 355 28.86 26.63 -13.76
CA LEU A 355 27.97 26.81 -14.90
C LEU A 355 27.44 25.44 -15.34
N VAL A 356 26.14 25.20 -15.25
CA VAL A 356 25.53 23.91 -15.60
C VAL A 356 24.80 24.01 -16.93
N MET A 357 25.13 23.11 -17.86
CA MET A 357 24.52 23.02 -19.20
C MET A 357 23.59 21.81 -19.33
N PRO A 358 22.56 21.89 -20.19
CA PRO A 358 21.55 20.83 -20.37
C PRO A 358 22.11 19.49 -20.84
N SER A 359 23.09 19.51 -21.72
CA SER A 359 23.70 18.29 -22.27
C SER A 359 25.04 18.58 -22.92
N LEU A 360 25.83 17.52 -23.09
CA LEU A 360 27.10 17.62 -23.81
C LEU A 360 26.91 17.99 -25.30
N ALA A 361 25.82 17.54 -25.90
CA ALA A 361 25.47 17.90 -27.28
C ALA A 361 25.18 19.41 -27.39
N PHE A 362 24.50 19.97 -26.39
CA PHE A 362 24.23 21.41 -26.30
C PHE A 362 25.51 22.21 -26.05
N ALA A 363 26.38 21.75 -25.15
CA ALA A 363 27.68 22.38 -24.92
C ALA A 363 28.54 22.44 -26.19
N ARG A 364 28.49 21.38 -27.02
CA ARG A 364 29.18 21.34 -28.33
C ARG A 364 28.53 22.20 -29.41
N GLN A 365 27.25 22.57 -29.29
CA GLN A 365 26.63 23.54 -30.20
C GLN A 365 27.17 24.96 -29.95
N ILE A 366 27.45 25.30 -28.69
CA ILE A 366 28.00 26.60 -28.29
C ILE A 366 29.52 26.63 -28.50
N CYS A 367 30.22 25.55 -28.14
CA CYS A 367 31.66 25.40 -28.31
C CYS A 367 31.98 24.08 -29.06
N PRO A 368 32.08 24.11 -30.40
CA PRO A 368 32.34 22.93 -31.22
C PRO A 368 33.64 22.20 -30.88
N ASP A 369 34.65 22.94 -30.41
CA ASP A 369 35.99 22.43 -30.08
C ASP A 369 36.14 21.99 -28.62
N LEU A 370 35.04 21.84 -27.88
CA LEU A 370 35.05 21.48 -26.47
C LEU A 370 35.66 20.08 -26.25
N LYS A 371 36.84 20.05 -25.62
CA LYS A 371 37.52 18.81 -25.21
C LYS A 371 37.09 18.43 -23.80
N ILE A 372 36.64 17.19 -23.65
CA ILE A 372 36.31 16.59 -22.35
C ILE A 372 37.51 15.69 -22.02
N GLU A 373 38.21 15.97 -20.92
CA GLU A 373 39.25 15.06 -20.39
C GLU A 373 38.66 13.95 -19.54
#